data_AF-A0A6J1NUY4-F1
#
_entry.id   AF-A0A6J1NUY4-F1
#
_cell.length_a   1.000
_cell.length_b   1.000
_cell.length_c   1.000
_cell.angle_alpha   90.00
_cell.angle_beta   90.00
_cell.angle_gamma   90.00
#
_symmetry.space_group_name_H-M   'P 1'
#
loop_
_entity.id
_entity.type
_entity.pdbx_description
1 polymer ?
#
loop_
_entity_poly.entity_id
_entity_poly.type
_entity_poly.pdbx_seq_one_letter_code
_entity_poly.pdbx_strand_id
1 'polypeptide(L)'
;MFCCIIKQTRRSESSSSDSSLSSNPRNKCALQPGHSLMDWIRLGNSGKDLAGTGGRMRPVTPGELSTHNTLKDAWLAIRGRVYNITHYLPYHPGGPEELMRGAGIDATELFDKVHPWVNYDSLLAKCLVGPLRFDRPDAEELFDITNPSPKSDRLREPSKAQELVRKSMENLANCITPVRKKITAKSEENVKSSPPSKIMQSLIQSSDLPVSISRRAGSSPVKSVDKSKDSPSPLRFDWIQTSTKLTISIYTSPLVNPGGSARIANGVLFVEVATNGWLRTIKLIPEEELTEPLQLRVFSESGKIEVIALKATSKVWKNVGETTYGAAVPISSPRSVECRVMHVERVSHDTTLLALCPATGPVIVPLGHHVRVHHKVDDKECVRSYTPVGDSWDHFGSDLSALKLTVKRYDAGALSPHLAELKAGDTVTLSGPYGNFQLRKLKQVKTVYLIAAGTGITPMLGLLKFMLIRSNPRCERVHLLFFNKTEDDILFKENLDEISEQDERLNTIHILSNPSPSWTGSEGRIKSEILSKVITKDSVSTEKQHFACVCGPTEFTHTAVDLLKTLGVREDDIHAFIG
;
A
#
# COMPACT_ATOMS: atom_id res chain seq x y z
N MET A 1 35.62 -16.92 -1.14
CA MET A 1 36.84 -17.32 -0.41
C MET A 1 36.56 -17.04 1.06
N PHE A 2 36.58 -17.94 2.04
CA PHE A 2 37.14 -19.28 2.27
C PHE A 2 36.17 -20.02 3.23
N CYS A 3 35.81 -21.29 3.04
CA CYS A 3 36.52 -22.51 3.46
C CYS A 3 36.87 -22.61 4.96
N CYS A 4 36.19 -23.56 5.62
CA CYS A 4 36.53 -24.38 6.80
C CYS A 4 37.37 -23.81 7.95
N ILE A 5 36.78 -23.82 9.17
CA ILE A 5 37.51 -23.91 10.44
C ILE A 5 36.82 -24.94 11.33
N ILE A 6 37.43 -26.11 11.52
CA ILE A 6 37.40 -26.88 12.77
C ILE A 6 38.79 -27.51 12.98
N LYS A 7 39.43 -27.21 14.11
CA LYS A 7 40.35 -28.13 14.79
C LYS A 7 39.88 -28.26 16.24
N GLN A 8 39.48 -29.49 16.58
CA GLN A 8 39.27 -29.97 17.94
C GLN A 8 40.62 -30.20 18.64
N THR A 9 40.60 -30.15 19.97
CA THR A 9 41.56 -30.87 20.81
C THR A 9 40.86 -31.60 21.95
N ARG A 10 41.25 -32.87 22.11
CA ARG A 10 41.26 -33.78 23.28
C ARG A 10 40.20 -34.92 23.38
N ARG A 11 40.80 -36.13 23.38
CA ARG A 11 40.42 -37.51 23.77
C ARG A 11 39.74 -37.60 25.17
N SER A 12 39.08 -38.65 25.65
CA SER A 12 38.99 -40.11 25.34
C SER A 12 37.80 -40.77 26.09
N GLU A 13 37.21 -41.79 25.45
CA GLU A 13 36.63 -43.08 25.93
C GLU A 13 35.95 -43.24 27.31
N SER A 14 34.70 -43.76 27.34
CA SER A 14 34.40 -45.19 27.64
C SER A 14 32.89 -45.46 27.83
N SER A 15 32.52 -46.73 27.69
CA SER A 15 31.21 -47.38 27.49
C SER A 15 30.30 -47.50 28.73
N SER A 16 28.97 -47.52 28.53
CA SER A 16 28.04 -48.63 28.87
C SER A 16 26.56 -48.20 28.88
N SER A 17 25.71 -49.18 28.61
CA SER A 17 24.26 -49.17 28.43
C SER A 17 23.46 -48.93 29.72
N ASP A 18 22.39 -48.13 29.66
CA ASP A 18 21.06 -48.59 30.09
C ASP A 18 19.94 -47.67 29.57
N SER A 19 18.80 -48.29 29.24
CA SER A 19 17.60 -47.66 28.71
C SER A 19 16.58 -47.39 29.81
N SER A 20 16.09 -46.15 29.94
CA SER A 20 14.63 -45.86 29.97
C SER A 20 14.31 -44.36 30.10
N LEU A 21 13.47 -43.92 29.16
CA LEU A 21 12.46 -42.86 29.22
C LEU A 21 12.90 -41.39 29.44
N SER A 22 12.93 -40.61 28.35
CA SER A 22 12.15 -39.36 28.32
C SER A 22 11.86 -38.87 26.89
N SER A 23 10.57 -38.62 26.65
CA SER A 23 9.94 -37.67 25.71
C SER A 23 10.36 -37.66 24.22
N ASN A 24 9.37 -37.94 23.36
CA ASN A 24 9.36 -37.80 21.90
C ASN A 24 10.11 -36.55 21.37
N PRO A 25 11.25 -36.72 20.66
CA PRO A 25 11.83 -35.69 19.83
C PRO A 25 11.16 -35.69 18.45
N ARG A 26 10.82 -34.50 17.93
CA ARG A 26 10.32 -34.29 16.56
C ARG A 26 11.24 -35.04 15.58
N ASN A 27 10.68 -36.02 14.86
CA ASN A 27 11.33 -36.74 13.78
C ASN A 27 11.88 -35.74 12.76
N LYS A 28 13.17 -35.41 12.87
CA LYS A 28 13.92 -34.78 11.78
C LYS A 28 14.28 -35.92 10.83
N CYS A 29 13.51 -36.08 9.76
CA CYS A 29 13.88 -36.97 8.68
C CYS A 29 15.23 -36.48 8.13
N ALA A 30 16.31 -37.24 8.37
CA ALA A 30 17.61 -36.89 7.82
C ALA A 30 17.51 -37.04 6.29
N LEU A 31 17.80 -35.96 5.55
CA LEU A 31 17.92 -36.03 4.09
C LEU A 31 19.00 -37.04 3.73
N GLN A 32 18.71 -37.93 2.77
CA GLN A 32 19.70 -38.91 2.31
C GLN A 32 20.94 -38.19 1.74
N PRO A 33 22.14 -38.78 1.86
CA PRO A 33 23.35 -38.20 1.27
C PRO A 33 23.14 -37.87 -0.22
N GLY A 34 23.41 -36.63 -0.64
CA GLY A 34 23.19 -36.17 -2.02
C GLY A 34 21.82 -35.50 -2.30
N HIS A 35 20.99 -35.28 -1.28
CA HIS A 35 19.70 -34.59 -1.38
C HIS A 35 19.63 -33.27 -0.61
N SER A 36 20.75 -32.55 -0.51
CA SER A 36 20.76 -31.20 0.05
C SER A 36 20.12 -30.18 -0.90
N LEU A 37 19.83 -28.98 -0.39
CA LEU A 37 19.36 -27.86 -1.22
C LEU A 37 20.36 -27.51 -2.35
N MET A 38 21.66 -27.68 -2.11
CA MET A 38 22.68 -27.44 -3.14
C MET A 38 22.65 -28.51 -4.23
N ASP A 39 22.32 -29.76 -3.87
CA ASP A 39 22.10 -30.83 -4.84
C ASP A 39 20.87 -30.58 -5.70
N TRP A 40 19.80 -30.05 -5.10
CA TRP A 40 18.61 -29.62 -5.83
C TRP A 40 18.91 -28.50 -6.82
N ILE A 41 19.66 -27.47 -6.42
CA ILE A 41 20.06 -26.38 -7.32
C ILE A 41 20.92 -26.91 -8.48
N ARG A 42 21.84 -27.85 -8.21
CA ARG A 42 22.62 -28.51 -9.26
C ARG A 42 21.74 -29.29 -10.22
N LEU A 43 20.76 -30.04 -9.71
CA LEU A 43 19.80 -30.78 -10.55
C LEU A 43 18.95 -29.84 -11.40
N GLY A 44 18.45 -28.74 -10.83
CA GLY A 44 17.69 -27.72 -11.56
C GLY A 44 18.46 -27.02 -12.68
N ASN A 45 19.79 -27.04 -12.63
CA ASN A 45 20.69 -26.48 -13.64
C ASN A 45 21.29 -27.53 -14.59
N SER A 46 20.92 -28.81 -14.45
CA SER A 46 21.45 -29.92 -15.27
C SER A 46 20.91 -29.95 -16.72
N GLY A 47 19.92 -29.12 -17.04
CA GLY A 47 19.22 -29.14 -18.33
C GLY A 47 18.16 -30.23 -18.46
N LYS A 48 17.97 -31.06 -17.42
CA LYS A 48 16.86 -32.02 -17.36
C LYS A 48 15.52 -31.28 -17.26
N ASP A 49 14.53 -31.70 -18.05
CA ASP A 49 13.17 -31.18 -17.95
C ASP A 49 12.51 -31.68 -16.65
N LEU A 50 12.46 -30.81 -15.65
CA LEU A 50 11.87 -31.13 -14.34
C LEU A 50 10.36 -30.87 -14.29
N ALA A 51 9.81 -30.11 -15.25
CA ALA A 51 8.37 -29.92 -15.39
C ALA A 51 7.72 -31.09 -16.15
N GLY A 52 8.48 -31.73 -17.06
CA GLY A 52 8.00 -32.83 -17.89
C GLY A 52 7.12 -32.37 -19.06
N THR A 53 7.22 -31.09 -19.45
CA THR A 53 6.35 -30.45 -20.46
C THR A 53 7.07 -30.11 -21.77
N GLY A 54 8.31 -30.55 -21.95
CA GLY A 54 9.11 -30.23 -23.14
C GLY A 54 9.45 -28.73 -23.23
N GLY A 55 9.52 -28.04 -22.09
CA GLY A 55 9.83 -26.61 -22.01
C GLY A 55 8.68 -25.65 -22.35
N ARG A 56 7.45 -26.16 -22.52
CA ARG A 56 6.26 -25.33 -22.77
C ARG A 56 5.39 -25.26 -21.53
N MET A 57 5.01 -24.05 -21.11
CA MET A 57 4.00 -23.88 -20.07
C MET A 57 2.61 -24.12 -20.66
N ARG A 58 1.79 -24.93 -19.98
CA ARG A 58 0.41 -25.22 -20.41
C ARG A 58 -0.57 -25.08 -19.25
N PRO A 59 -1.81 -24.63 -19.52
CA PRO A 59 -2.84 -24.68 -18.50
C PRO A 59 -3.13 -26.14 -18.11
N VAL A 60 -3.43 -26.35 -16.83
CA VAL A 60 -3.78 -27.66 -16.27
C VAL A 60 -5.14 -27.52 -15.60
N THR A 61 -6.01 -28.50 -15.78
CA THR A 61 -7.35 -28.49 -15.18
C THR A 61 -7.31 -29.19 -13.81
N PRO A 62 -8.23 -28.90 -12.87
CA PRO A 62 -8.29 -29.65 -11.61
C PRO A 62 -8.47 -31.16 -11.80
N GLY A 63 -9.21 -31.56 -12.85
CA GLY A 63 -9.39 -32.96 -13.21
C GLY A 63 -8.08 -33.62 -13.61
N GLU A 64 -7.31 -32.97 -14.49
CA GLU A 64 -5.97 -33.42 -14.87
C GLU A 64 -5.02 -33.41 -13.67
N LEU A 65 -5.01 -32.35 -12.87
CA LEU A 65 -4.16 -32.26 -11.68
C LEU A 65 -4.36 -33.47 -10.76
N SER A 66 -5.61 -33.90 -10.56
CA SER A 66 -5.96 -35.01 -9.68
C SER A 66 -5.38 -36.37 -10.10
N THR A 67 -5.00 -36.56 -11.36
CA THR A 67 -4.39 -37.81 -11.84
C THR A 67 -2.91 -37.95 -11.46
N HIS A 68 -2.25 -36.84 -11.12
CA HIS A 68 -0.82 -36.78 -10.79
C HIS A 68 -0.59 -36.84 -9.26
N ASN A 69 -0.89 -37.99 -8.65
CA ASN A 69 -0.90 -38.17 -7.19
C ASN A 69 -0.02 -39.32 -6.66
N THR A 70 0.96 -39.80 -7.45
CA THR A 70 1.81 -40.94 -7.08
C THR A 70 3.28 -40.54 -6.90
N LEU A 71 4.09 -41.33 -6.19
CA LEU A 71 5.52 -41.02 -5.95
C LEU A 71 6.36 -40.88 -7.24
N LYS A 72 5.90 -41.47 -8.36
CA LYS A 72 6.56 -41.40 -9.67
C LYS A 72 5.94 -40.35 -10.59
N ASP A 73 4.84 -39.75 -10.18
CA ASP A 73 4.10 -38.74 -10.92
C ASP A 73 3.23 -37.92 -9.94
N ALA A 74 3.84 -36.89 -9.35
CA ALA A 74 3.26 -36.06 -8.29
C ALA A 74 3.27 -34.59 -8.70
N TRP A 75 2.08 -34.01 -8.89
CA TRP A 75 1.90 -32.59 -9.17
C TRP A 75 1.07 -31.94 -8.08
N LEU A 76 1.25 -30.65 -7.84
CA LEU A 76 0.39 -29.90 -6.92
C LEU A 76 0.21 -28.47 -7.41
N ALA A 77 -0.86 -27.82 -6.98
CA ALA A 77 -1.06 -26.39 -7.22
C ALA A 77 -0.79 -25.55 -5.96
N ILE A 78 -0.12 -24.41 -6.14
CA ILE A 78 0.06 -23.39 -5.09
C ILE A 78 -0.23 -22.03 -5.72
N ARG A 79 -1.20 -21.30 -5.14
CA ARG A 79 -1.66 -19.96 -5.54
C ARG A 79 -1.93 -19.86 -7.05
N GLY A 80 -2.62 -20.86 -7.60
CA GLY A 80 -3.06 -20.90 -9.01
C GLY A 80 -2.00 -21.35 -10.03
N ARG A 81 -0.84 -21.86 -9.59
CA ARG A 81 0.20 -22.43 -10.46
C ARG A 81 0.45 -23.89 -10.13
N VAL A 82 0.59 -24.73 -11.16
CA VAL A 82 0.83 -26.18 -11.05
C VAL A 82 2.32 -26.49 -11.21
N TYR A 83 2.86 -27.29 -10.29
CA TYR A 83 4.25 -27.73 -10.27
C TYR A 83 4.35 -29.26 -10.26
N ASN A 84 5.21 -29.81 -11.10
CA ASN A 84 5.59 -31.22 -11.06
C ASN A 84 6.68 -31.43 -9.99
N ILE A 85 6.28 -31.90 -8.82
CA ILE A 85 7.16 -32.06 -7.66
C ILE A 85 7.84 -33.43 -7.60
N THR A 86 7.61 -34.32 -8.56
CA THR A 86 8.13 -35.70 -8.58
C THR A 86 9.63 -35.77 -8.29
N HIS A 87 10.43 -34.91 -8.94
CA HIS A 87 11.88 -34.88 -8.75
C HIS A 87 12.31 -34.17 -7.46
N TYR A 88 11.44 -33.35 -6.86
CA TYR A 88 11.71 -32.61 -5.64
C TYR A 88 11.42 -33.42 -4.36
N LEU A 89 10.57 -34.46 -4.44
CA LEU A 89 10.21 -35.32 -3.31
C LEU A 89 11.38 -35.72 -2.38
N PRO A 90 12.52 -36.26 -2.87
CA PRO A 90 13.61 -36.67 -2.00
C PRO A 90 14.44 -35.51 -1.43
N TYR A 91 14.27 -34.28 -1.96
CA TYR A 91 14.95 -33.06 -1.51
C TYR A 91 14.11 -32.24 -0.52
N HIS A 92 12.86 -32.64 -0.28
CA HIS A 92 11.98 -31.95 0.64
C HIS A 92 12.43 -32.17 2.10
N PRO A 93 12.73 -31.11 2.89
CA PRO A 93 13.24 -31.27 4.26
C PRO A 93 12.28 -31.96 5.24
N GLY A 94 10.97 -31.95 4.96
CA GLY A 94 9.96 -32.68 5.72
C GLY A 94 9.77 -34.14 5.29
N GLY A 95 10.53 -34.60 4.28
CA GLY A 95 10.39 -35.91 3.66
C GLY A 95 9.32 -35.95 2.55
N PRO A 96 9.35 -36.99 1.68
CA PRO A 96 8.36 -37.17 0.62
C PRO A 96 6.93 -37.30 1.14
N GLU A 97 6.73 -37.95 2.29
CA GLU A 97 5.39 -38.21 2.86
C GLU A 97 4.61 -36.93 3.13
N GLU A 98 5.26 -35.93 3.72
CA GLU A 98 4.61 -34.66 4.07
C GLU A 98 4.23 -33.84 2.82
N LEU A 99 5.02 -33.95 1.75
CA LEU A 99 4.81 -33.25 0.49
C LEU A 99 3.74 -33.95 -0.37
N MET A 100 3.67 -35.28 -0.31
CA MET A 100 2.66 -36.09 -1.00
C MET A 100 1.23 -35.82 -0.54
N ARG A 101 1.02 -35.26 0.67
CA ARG A 101 -0.32 -34.83 1.12
C ARG A 101 -0.95 -33.74 0.24
N GLY A 102 -0.12 -32.99 -0.49
CA GLY A 102 -0.58 -31.98 -1.45
C GLY A 102 -0.63 -32.47 -2.90
N ALA A 103 -0.19 -33.70 -3.18
CA ALA A 103 -0.16 -34.22 -4.55
C ALA A 103 -1.57 -34.45 -5.09
N GLY A 104 -1.81 -34.04 -6.33
CA GLY A 104 -3.09 -34.13 -7.02
C GLY A 104 -4.10 -33.04 -6.69
N ILE A 105 -3.77 -32.05 -5.83
CA ILE A 105 -4.72 -31.03 -5.37
C ILE A 105 -4.14 -29.61 -5.37
N ASP A 106 -5.01 -28.61 -5.17
CA ASP A 106 -4.59 -27.28 -4.76
C ASP A 106 -4.16 -27.30 -3.29
N ALA A 107 -2.85 -27.35 -3.10
CA ALA A 107 -2.21 -27.41 -1.80
C ALA A 107 -1.92 -26.03 -1.21
N THR A 108 -2.49 -24.94 -1.74
CA THR A 108 -2.24 -23.57 -1.25
C THR A 108 -2.47 -23.43 0.25
N GLU A 109 -3.59 -23.92 0.75
CA GLU A 109 -3.93 -23.82 2.17
C GLU A 109 -2.99 -24.69 3.04
N LEU A 110 -2.62 -25.88 2.57
CA LEU A 110 -1.67 -26.76 3.24
C LEU A 110 -0.28 -26.11 3.29
N PHE A 111 0.14 -25.50 2.18
CA PHE A 111 1.40 -24.79 2.06
C PHE A 111 1.44 -23.55 2.96
N ASP A 112 0.39 -22.73 2.97
CA ASP A 112 0.34 -21.51 3.79
C ASP A 112 0.29 -21.81 5.30
N LYS A 113 -0.22 -22.99 5.69
CA LYS A 113 -0.18 -23.44 7.09
C LYS A 113 1.20 -23.89 7.55
N VAL A 114 1.94 -24.61 6.70
CA VAL A 114 3.18 -25.29 7.11
C VAL A 114 4.44 -24.54 6.65
N HIS A 115 4.40 -23.89 5.50
CA HIS A 115 5.53 -23.26 4.82
C HIS A 115 5.27 -21.83 4.26
N PRO A 116 4.52 -20.94 4.95
CA PRO A 116 4.10 -19.64 4.40
C PRO A 116 5.25 -18.71 3.96
N TRP A 117 6.44 -18.90 4.56
CA TRP A 117 7.64 -18.09 4.34
C TRP A 117 8.66 -18.73 3.39
N VAL A 118 8.36 -19.92 2.84
CA VAL A 118 9.23 -20.59 1.87
C VAL A 118 8.98 -20.00 0.49
N ASN A 119 10.05 -19.50 -0.15
CA ASN A 119 9.99 -19.03 -1.54
C ASN A 119 9.92 -20.23 -2.50
N TYR A 120 8.76 -20.88 -2.55
CA TYR A 120 8.49 -22.02 -3.43
C TYR A 120 8.58 -21.62 -4.91
N ASP A 121 8.25 -20.37 -5.26
CA ASP A 121 8.36 -19.86 -6.64
C ASP A 121 9.79 -19.97 -7.16
N SER A 122 10.81 -19.63 -6.36
CA SER A 122 12.21 -19.79 -6.76
C SER A 122 12.72 -21.23 -6.66
N LEU A 123 12.22 -21.97 -5.67
CA LEU A 123 12.65 -23.35 -5.41
C LEU A 123 12.12 -24.35 -6.45
N LEU A 124 10.87 -24.17 -6.87
CA LEU A 124 10.14 -25.02 -7.82
C LEU A 124 10.02 -24.37 -9.20
N ALA A 125 10.73 -23.26 -9.47
CA ALA A 125 10.68 -22.55 -10.75
C ALA A 125 10.86 -23.48 -11.96
N LYS A 126 11.77 -24.46 -11.84
CA LYS A 126 12.08 -25.44 -12.90
C LYS A 126 11.06 -26.59 -13.02
N CYS A 127 10.18 -26.73 -12.03
CA CYS A 127 9.11 -27.71 -11.98
C CYS A 127 7.77 -27.13 -12.46
N LEU A 128 7.71 -25.85 -12.85
CA LEU A 128 6.47 -25.19 -13.23
C LEU A 128 5.89 -25.78 -14.52
N VAL A 129 4.68 -26.34 -14.42
CA VAL A 129 3.92 -26.89 -15.54
C VAL A 129 3.10 -25.77 -16.21
N GLY A 130 2.45 -24.91 -15.42
CA GLY A 130 1.67 -23.77 -15.90
C GLY A 130 0.52 -23.37 -14.97
N PRO A 131 -0.43 -22.52 -15.42
CA PRO A 131 -1.53 -22.04 -14.58
C PRO A 131 -2.62 -23.10 -14.38
N LEU A 132 -3.18 -23.18 -13.16
CA LEU A 132 -4.38 -23.97 -12.88
C LEU A 132 -5.60 -23.23 -13.47
N ARG A 133 -6.35 -23.89 -14.37
CA ARG A 133 -7.56 -23.33 -14.98
C ARG A 133 -8.76 -24.24 -14.73
N PHE A 134 -9.85 -23.66 -14.27
CA PHE A 134 -11.14 -24.34 -14.22
C PHE A 134 -11.76 -24.25 -15.61
N ASP A 135 -12.00 -25.39 -16.25
CA ASP A 135 -12.74 -25.39 -17.51
C ASP A 135 -14.13 -24.79 -17.24
N ARG A 136 -14.46 -23.74 -17.98
CA ARG A 136 -15.85 -23.36 -18.18
C ARG A 136 -16.38 -24.29 -19.26
N PRO A 137 -17.59 -24.89 -19.11
CA PRO A 137 -18.16 -25.65 -20.21
C PRO A 137 -18.28 -24.73 -21.43
N ASP A 138 -17.86 -25.24 -22.59
CA ASP A 138 -18.00 -24.54 -23.86
C ASP A 138 -19.49 -24.28 -24.12
N ALA A 139 -19.79 -23.12 -24.74
CA ALA A 139 -21.15 -22.61 -24.93
C ALA A 139 -22.07 -23.52 -25.76
N GLU A 140 -21.52 -24.58 -26.38
CA GLU A 140 -22.24 -25.52 -27.23
C GLU A 140 -22.72 -26.80 -26.49
N GLU A 141 -22.17 -27.13 -25.31
CA GLU A 141 -22.65 -28.26 -24.47
C GLU A 141 -23.83 -27.88 -23.55
N LEU A 142 -24.16 -26.59 -23.44
CA LEU A 142 -25.26 -26.09 -22.61
C LEU A 142 -26.66 -26.23 -23.25
N PHE A 143 -26.74 -26.66 -24.52
CA PHE A 143 -27.99 -26.72 -25.29
C PHE A 143 -28.25 -28.05 -26.02
N ASP A 144 -27.69 -29.17 -25.57
CA ASP A 144 -28.08 -30.46 -26.13
C ASP A 144 -29.37 -30.98 -25.47
N ILE A 145 -30.47 -30.95 -26.22
CA ILE A 145 -31.84 -31.25 -25.77
C ILE A 145 -32.19 -32.74 -25.98
N THR A 146 -31.19 -33.63 -26.07
CA THR A 146 -31.40 -35.00 -26.55
C THR A 146 -30.85 -36.13 -25.67
N ASN A 147 -31.04 -36.11 -24.34
CA ASN A 147 -31.47 -37.31 -23.58
C ASN A 147 -31.55 -37.10 -22.05
N PRO A 148 -32.36 -37.92 -21.34
CA PRO A 148 -32.81 -37.63 -19.98
C PRO A 148 -31.83 -38.10 -18.89
N SER A 149 -31.85 -37.37 -17.78
CA SER A 149 -31.13 -37.59 -16.53
C SER A 149 -31.22 -39.02 -15.96
N PRO A 150 -30.20 -39.44 -15.19
CA PRO A 150 -30.44 -40.21 -13.98
C PRO A 150 -29.92 -39.47 -12.72
N LYS A 151 -30.90 -39.11 -11.90
CA LYS A 151 -30.92 -38.96 -10.43
C LYS A 151 -29.58 -39.05 -9.69
N SER A 152 -29.26 -38.01 -8.92
CA SER A 152 -28.72 -38.20 -7.57
C SER A 152 -29.27 -37.14 -6.62
N ASP A 153 -30.12 -37.62 -5.71
CA ASP A 153 -30.53 -36.93 -4.49
C ASP A 153 -29.30 -36.59 -3.63
N ARG A 154 -29.18 -35.31 -3.24
CA ARG A 154 -28.99 -34.87 -1.85
C ARG A 154 -29.06 -33.35 -1.79
N LEU A 155 -30.16 -32.88 -1.21
CA LEU A 155 -30.50 -31.50 -0.90
C LEU A 155 -29.46 -30.80 -0.01
N ARG A 156 -29.21 -29.52 -0.29
CA ARG A 156 -28.92 -28.51 0.74
C ARG A 156 -29.72 -27.24 0.41
N GLU A 157 -30.61 -26.86 1.32
CA GLU A 157 -31.57 -25.76 1.14
C GLU A 157 -30.94 -24.35 1.08
N PRO A 158 -31.55 -23.40 0.35
CA PRO A 158 -31.16 -21.98 0.33
C PRO A 158 -31.76 -21.16 1.48
N SER A 159 -31.06 -20.09 1.90
CA SER A 159 -31.48 -19.24 3.02
C SER A 159 -32.65 -18.29 2.67
N LYS A 160 -33.51 -18.04 3.66
CA LYS A 160 -34.71 -17.16 3.60
C LYS A 160 -34.46 -15.72 3.12
N ALA A 161 -33.22 -15.24 3.08
CA ALA A 161 -32.88 -13.89 2.62
C ALA A 161 -32.90 -13.75 1.09
N GLN A 162 -32.65 -14.85 0.35
CA GLN A 162 -32.56 -14.83 -1.11
C GLN A 162 -33.93 -14.93 -1.80
N GLU A 163 -34.94 -15.47 -1.12
CA GLU A 163 -36.31 -15.61 -1.65
C GLU A 163 -37.11 -14.29 -1.60
N LEU A 164 -36.77 -13.36 -0.68
CA LEU A 164 -37.47 -12.08 -0.56
C LEU A 164 -37.06 -11.06 -1.63
N VAL A 165 -35.80 -11.11 -2.07
CA VAL A 165 -35.26 -10.19 -3.09
C VAL A 165 -35.74 -10.59 -4.49
N ARG A 166 -35.86 -11.90 -4.73
CA ARG A 166 -36.33 -12.45 -6.02
C ARG A 166 -37.79 -12.06 -6.33
N LYS A 167 -38.68 -12.08 -5.32
CA LYS A 167 -40.09 -11.70 -5.50
C LYS A 167 -40.32 -10.21 -5.74
N SER A 168 -39.35 -9.34 -5.44
CA SER A 168 -39.53 -7.89 -5.56
C SER A 168 -39.02 -7.31 -6.88
N MET A 169 -38.20 -8.05 -7.65
CA MET A 169 -37.59 -7.56 -8.89
C MET A 169 -38.22 -8.14 -10.18
N GLU A 170 -39.17 -9.05 -10.08
CA GLU A 170 -39.93 -9.58 -11.24
C GLU A 170 -41.03 -8.62 -11.76
N ASN A 171 -41.29 -7.49 -11.11
CA ASN A 171 -42.39 -6.57 -11.48
C ASN A 171 -42.00 -5.29 -12.23
N LEU A 172 -40.74 -5.12 -12.67
CA LEU A 172 -40.33 -3.86 -13.33
C LEU A 172 -39.58 -4.02 -14.67
N ALA A 173 -39.52 -5.22 -15.23
CA ALA A 173 -38.85 -5.47 -16.51
C ALA A 173 -39.79 -6.04 -17.56
N ASN A 174 -40.83 -5.29 -17.91
CA ASN A 174 -41.52 -5.43 -19.19
C ASN A 174 -41.61 -4.03 -19.80
N CYS A 175 -40.70 -3.71 -20.74
CA CYS A 175 -41.03 -3.14 -22.05
C CYS A 175 -39.78 -2.67 -22.82
N ILE A 176 -39.47 -3.42 -23.88
CA ILE A 176 -39.20 -2.97 -25.27
C ILE A 176 -37.81 -2.36 -25.64
N THR A 177 -37.17 -3.03 -26.60
CA THR A 177 -36.02 -2.65 -27.47
C THR A 177 -36.51 -2.01 -28.81
N PRO A 178 -35.70 -1.78 -29.88
CA PRO A 178 -34.41 -1.05 -30.08
C PRO A 178 -34.46 -0.09 -31.32
N VAL A 179 -33.31 0.46 -31.79
CA VAL A 179 -32.82 0.55 -33.22
C VAL A 179 -31.99 1.83 -33.58
N ARG A 180 -30.66 1.63 -33.71
CA ARG A 180 -29.74 1.78 -34.90
C ARG A 180 -29.41 3.12 -35.64
N LYS A 181 -28.10 3.18 -36.00
CA LYS A 181 -27.37 3.83 -37.14
C LYS A 181 -26.73 5.22 -36.88
N LYS A 182 -25.61 5.66 -37.48
CA LYS A 182 -24.39 5.13 -38.19
C LYS A 182 -23.62 6.39 -38.70
N ILE A 183 -22.31 6.28 -39.06
CA ILE A 183 -21.51 7.10 -40.04
C ILE A 183 -20.54 8.18 -39.43
N THR A 184 -19.20 7.92 -39.33
CA THR A 184 -17.99 8.28 -40.18
C THR A 184 -17.61 9.78 -40.22
N ALA A 185 -16.38 10.31 -40.35
CA ALA A 185 -14.98 9.85 -40.58
C ALA A 185 -13.97 11.05 -40.47
N LYS A 186 -12.66 10.74 -40.24
CA LYS A 186 -11.39 11.38 -40.76
C LYS A 186 -11.08 12.87 -40.45
N SER A 187 -9.85 13.40 -40.34
CA SER A 187 -8.43 12.94 -40.46
C SER A 187 -7.44 14.09 -40.08
N GLU A 188 -6.25 13.72 -39.56
CA GLU A 188 -4.86 14.21 -39.84
C GLU A 188 -4.42 15.67 -39.54
N GLU A 189 -3.45 15.90 -38.62
CA GLU A 189 -1.98 16.13 -38.79
C GLU A 189 -1.64 17.64 -38.83
N ASN A 190 -0.49 18.24 -38.46
CA ASN A 190 0.86 17.91 -37.95
C ASN A 190 1.42 19.28 -37.41
N VAL A 191 1.97 19.41 -36.19
CA VAL A 191 3.42 19.38 -35.83
C VAL A 191 4.24 20.69 -36.02
N LYS A 192 5.10 20.95 -34.99
CA LYS A 192 6.27 21.88 -34.85
C LYS A 192 5.94 23.35 -34.53
N SER A 193 6.65 24.09 -33.66
CA SER A 193 7.86 23.87 -32.85
C SER A 193 8.07 25.10 -31.95
N SER A 194 8.40 24.92 -30.67
CA SER A 194 9.02 25.94 -29.79
C SER A 194 10.55 25.95 -30.03
N PRO A 195 11.36 26.95 -29.57
CA PRO A 195 11.74 27.11 -28.13
C PRO A 195 12.21 28.58 -27.79
N PRO A 196 13.00 28.86 -26.72
CA PRO A 196 12.81 28.60 -25.29
C PRO A 196 13.10 29.81 -24.34
N SER A 197 12.58 29.67 -23.12
CA SER A 197 13.07 30.00 -21.76
C SER A 197 14.05 31.16 -21.49
N LYS A 198 13.74 31.91 -20.43
CA LYS A 198 14.56 32.24 -19.24
C LYS A 198 13.50 32.62 -18.17
N ILE A 199 13.51 32.18 -16.92
CA ILE A 199 14.40 32.61 -15.83
C ILE A 199 14.03 31.74 -14.60
N MET A 200 15.03 31.09 -13.99
CA MET A 200 15.01 30.77 -12.56
C MET A 200 16.03 31.70 -11.91
N GLN A 201 15.59 32.56 -11.00
CA GLN A 201 16.44 33.15 -9.97
C GLN A 201 15.58 33.87 -8.91
N SER A 202 15.49 33.24 -7.72
CA SER A 202 15.92 33.82 -6.43
C SER A 202 15.02 33.35 -5.28
N LEU A 203 15.62 32.68 -4.28
CA LEU A 203 15.10 32.51 -2.93
C LEU A 203 16.27 32.07 -2.04
N ILE A 204 16.83 32.98 -1.23
CA ILE A 204 17.39 32.69 0.11
C ILE A 204 17.33 33.97 0.95
N GLN A 205 16.60 33.93 2.07
CA GLN A 205 17.01 34.54 3.33
C GLN A 205 16.21 33.93 4.50
N SER A 206 16.89 33.22 5.39
CA SER A 206 16.80 33.39 6.85
C SER A 206 17.74 32.39 7.54
N SER A 207 18.39 32.90 8.58
CA SER A 207 19.50 32.33 9.31
C SER A 207 19.04 31.87 10.70
N ASP A 208 19.27 30.60 11.04
CA ASP A 208 19.53 30.13 12.41
C ASP A 208 20.17 28.74 12.32
N LEU A 209 21.43 28.63 12.74
CA LEU A 209 22.28 27.46 12.52
C LEU A 209 22.18 26.46 13.70
N PRO A 210 21.96 25.16 13.45
CA PRO A 210 22.01 24.14 14.48
C PRO A 210 23.45 23.91 14.95
N VAL A 211 23.66 23.94 16.27
CA VAL A 211 24.94 23.57 16.90
C VAL A 211 24.94 22.05 17.11
N SER A 212 25.81 21.35 16.37
CA SER A 212 26.05 19.92 16.56
C SER A 212 27.10 19.72 17.66
N ILE A 213 26.68 19.14 18.79
CA ILE A 213 27.60 18.50 19.74
C ILE A 213 27.04 17.12 20.05
N SER A 214 27.58 16.09 19.39
CA SER A 214 27.59 14.75 19.95
C SER A 214 28.84 14.01 19.46
N ARG A 215 29.74 13.74 20.41
CA ARG A 215 30.85 12.81 20.24
C ARG A 215 30.26 11.40 20.12
N ARG A 216 30.77 10.61 19.18
CA ARG A 216 30.43 9.19 19.00
C ARG A 216 30.47 8.46 20.34
N ALA A 217 29.30 8.15 20.89
CA ALA A 217 29.16 7.07 21.85
C ALA A 217 28.81 5.82 21.04
N GLY A 218 29.81 4.98 20.78
CA GLY A 218 29.57 3.65 20.26
C GLY A 218 28.90 2.82 21.36
N SER A 219 27.60 2.56 21.23
CA SER A 219 26.95 1.51 22.03
C SER A 219 27.19 0.18 21.32
N SER A 220 27.93 -0.73 21.98
CA SER A 220 28.07 -2.11 21.56
C SER A 220 26.68 -2.79 21.46
N PRO A 221 26.45 -3.67 20.47
CA PRO A 221 25.19 -4.41 20.38
C PRO A 221 25.11 -5.39 21.55
N VAL A 222 24.10 -5.21 22.41
CA VAL A 222 23.66 -6.25 23.34
C VAL A 222 23.20 -7.45 22.51
N LYS A 223 23.68 -8.64 22.85
CA LYS A 223 23.30 -9.91 22.21
C LYS A 223 21.79 -10.11 22.34
N SER A 224 21.05 -9.87 21.26
CA SER A 224 19.66 -10.29 21.12
C SER A 224 19.62 -11.72 20.58
N VAL A 225 18.99 -12.60 21.35
CA VAL A 225 18.63 -13.97 21.00
C VAL A 225 17.59 -13.96 19.87
N ASP A 226 17.74 -14.93 18.95
CA ASP A 226 16.89 -15.30 17.81
C ASP A 226 16.51 -14.23 16.76
N LYS A 227 17.17 -14.29 15.60
CA LYS A 227 16.77 -13.57 14.38
C LYS A 227 15.76 -14.44 13.59
N SER A 228 14.47 -14.17 13.74
CA SER A 228 13.47 -14.60 12.76
C SER A 228 13.59 -13.76 11.49
N LYS A 229 13.44 -14.40 10.31
CA LYS A 229 13.56 -13.75 8.98
C LYS A 229 12.48 -12.69 8.69
N ASP A 230 11.43 -12.60 9.51
CA ASP A 230 10.31 -11.68 9.33
C ASP A 230 10.30 -10.49 10.32
N SER A 231 11.31 -10.37 11.19
CA SER A 231 11.38 -9.21 12.09
C SER A 231 11.78 -7.95 11.29
N PRO A 232 11.05 -6.82 11.43
CA PRO A 232 11.39 -5.59 10.72
C PRO A 232 12.79 -5.10 11.13
N SER A 233 13.51 -4.44 10.23
CA SER A 233 14.82 -3.86 10.54
C SER A 233 14.77 -3.02 11.83
N PRO A 234 15.83 -3.03 12.65
CA PRO A 234 15.89 -2.17 13.82
C PRO A 234 15.79 -0.71 13.41
N LEU A 235 14.98 0.07 14.14
CA LEU A 235 14.92 1.51 13.96
C LEU A 235 16.26 2.11 14.38
N ARG A 236 16.79 3.03 13.58
CA ARG A 236 17.91 3.86 14.04
C ARG A 236 17.36 5.13 14.64
N PHE A 237 17.98 5.56 15.72
CA PHE A 237 17.62 6.72 16.52
C PHE A 237 18.81 7.67 16.55
N ASP A 238 18.54 8.95 16.36
CA ASP A 238 19.49 10.04 16.52
C ASP A 238 18.77 11.24 17.13
N TRP A 239 19.50 12.20 17.66
CA TRP A 239 18.90 13.38 18.27
C TRP A 239 19.80 14.60 18.17
N ILE A 240 19.16 15.76 18.06
CA ILE A 240 19.78 17.07 18.14
C ILE A 240 18.95 17.95 19.07
N GLN A 241 19.50 19.07 19.50
CA GLN A 241 18.81 19.97 20.41
C GLN A 241 19.22 21.42 20.17
N THR A 242 18.35 22.33 20.60
CA THR A 242 18.70 23.71 20.95
C THR A 242 18.58 23.87 22.46
N SER A 243 18.74 25.09 22.98
CA SER A 243 18.41 25.37 24.38
C SER A 243 16.93 25.10 24.69
N THR A 244 16.02 25.30 23.73
CA THR A 244 14.57 25.24 23.94
C THR A 244 13.89 24.01 23.35
N LYS A 245 14.52 23.32 22.40
CA LYS A 245 13.91 22.19 21.67
C LYS A 245 14.78 20.95 21.69
N LEU A 246 14.13 19.80 21.69
CA LEU A 246 14.72 18.50 21.41
C LEU A 246 14.13 17.99 20.09
N THR A 247 14.97 17.59 19.15
CA THR A 247 14.55 16.95 17.90
C THR A 247 15.11 15.54 17.86
N ILE A 248 14.23 14.56 17.84
CA ILE A 248 14.56 13.13 17.73
C ILE A 248 14.32 12.70 16.30
N SER A 249 15.33 12.12 15.66
CA SER A 249 15.24 11.54 14.33
C SER A 249 15.19 10.03 14.41
N ILE A 250 14.14 9.45 13.84
CA ILE A 250 13.95 8.00 13.72
C ILE A 250 14.04 7.64 12.24
N TYR A 251 14.98 6.75 11.92
CA TYR A 251 15.20 6.31 10.55
C TYR A 251 14.62 4.92 10.38
N THR A 252 13.73 4.80 9.41
CA THR A 252 13.17 3.53 8.95
C THR A 252 13.96 3.03 7.74
N SER A 253 13.33 2.90 6.57
CA SER A 253 13.95 2.60 5.29
C SER A 253 13.37 3.50 4.20
N PRO A 254 14.14 3.84 3.15
CA PRO A 254 13.66 4.69 2.07
C PRO A 254 12.35 4.18 1.46
N LEU A 255 11.41 5.09 1.23
CA LEU A 255 10.10 4.84 0.62
C LEU A 255 9.24 3.77 1.30
N VAL A 256 9.49 3.45 2.58
CA VAL A 256 8.67 2.51 3.35
C VAL A 256 7.28 3.08 3.70
N ASN A 257 7.11 4.40 3.57
CA ASN A 257 5.87 5.13 3.87
C ASN A 257 5.41 4.92 5.32
N PRO A 258 6.19 5.36 6.31
CA PRO A 258 5.90 5.03 7.70
C PRO A 258 4.67 5.78 8.22
N GLY A 259 3.86 5.08 9.02
CA GLY A 259 2.89 5.70 9.92
C GLY A 259 3.49 5.86 11.31
N GLY A 260 2.78 6.55 12.21
CA GLY A 260 3.27 6.69 13.58
C GLY A 260 2.49 7.67 14.43
N SER A 261 2.94 7.83 15.66
CA SER A 261 2.42 8.81 16.61
C SER A 261 3.49 9.13 17.65
N ALA A 262 3.32 10.25 18.36
CA ALA A 262 4.14 10.56 19.53
C ALA A 262 3.29 11.16 20.63
N ARG A 263 3.63 10.84 21.89
CA ARG A 263 2.92 11.33 23.07
C ARG A 263 3.82 11.38 24.30
N ILE A 264 3.56 12.32 25.20
CA ILE A 264 4.20 12.35 26.52
C ILE A 264 3.20 11.77 27.53
N ALA A 265 3.64 10.85 28.38
CA ALA A 265 2.84 10.38 29.51
C ALA A 265 3.74 10.12 30.72
N ASN A 266 3.37 10.72 31.85
CA ASN A 266 4.14 10.64 33.11
C ASN A 266 5.63 11.00 32.91
N GLY A 267 5.90 12.07 32.16
CA GLY A 267 7.25 12.53 31.83
C GLY A 267 8.02 11.67 30.82
N VAL A 268 7.43 10.57 30.32
CA VAL A 268 8.05 9.68 29.33
C VAL A 268 7.54 10.00 27.94
N LEU A 269 8.44 10.18 26.98
CA LEU A 269 8.10 10.32 25.57
C LEU A 269 7.97 8.93 24.93
N PHE A 270 6.80 8.65 24.38
CA PHE A 270 6.52 7.47 23.59
C PHE A 270 6.46 7.88 22.11
N VAL A 271 7.22 7.18 21.26
CA VAL A 271 7.13 7.33 19.81
C VAL A 271 6.81 5.98 19.20
N GLU A 272 5.73 5.92 18.46
CA GLU A 272 5.28 4.71 17.78
C GLU A 272 5.50 4.84 16.29
N VAL A 273 6.09 3.81 15.68
CA VAL A 273 6.41 3.78 14.27
C VAL A 273 5.82 2.53 13.66
N ALA A 274 4.94 2.72 12.67
CA ALA A 274 4.26 1.68 11.93
C ALA A 274 4.87 1.55 10.53
N THR A 275 5.39 0.36 10.20
CA THR A 275 5.97 0.06 8.87
C THR A 275 5.67 -1.38 8.49
N ASN A 276 5.24 -1.62 7.23
CA ASN A 276 5.04 -2.97 6.68
C ASN A 276 4.22 -3.92 7.58
N GLY A 277 3.16 -3.42 8.23
CA GLY A 277 2.31 -4.24 9.12
C GLY A 277 2.86 -4.44 10.54
N TRP A 278 4.00 -3.83 10.88
CA TRP A 278 4.63 -3.90 12.20
C TRP A 278 4.61 -2.56 12.91
N LEU A 279 4.40 -2.59 14.21
CA LEU A 279 4.51 -1.47 15.12
C LEU A 279 5.73 -1.65 16.01
N ARG A 280 6.50 -0.58 16.17
CA ARG A 280 7.57 -0.49 17.17
C ARG A 280 7.36 0.75 18.02
N THR A 281 7.58 0.62 19.32
CA THR A 281 7.51 1.74 20.27
C THR A 281 8.89 2.05 20.80
N ILE A 282 9.32 3.30 20.65
CA ILE A 282 10.50 3.84 21.33
C ILE A 282 10.00 4.57 22.56
N LYS A 283 10.58 4.27 23.73
CA LYS A 283 10.32 4.99 24.96
C LYS A 283 11.58 5.75 25.35
N LEU A 284 11.46 7.06 25.52
CA LEU A 284 12.53 7.92 26.01
C LEU A 284 12.10 8.49 27.37
N ILE A 285 12.89 8.20 28.39
CA ILE A 285 12.85 8.89 29.68
C ILE A 285 13.84 10.05 29.55
N PRO A 286 13.39 11.30 29.32
CA PRO A 286 14.28 12.41 29.00
C PRO A 286 15.12 12.84 30.21
N GLU A 287 16.25 13.54 29.97
CA GLU A 287 17.11 14.08 31.06
C GLU A 287 16.33 15.07 31.94
N GLU A 288 15.48 15.91 31.32
CA GLU A 288 14.59 16.85 31.99
C GLU A 288 13.21 16.84 31.31
N GLU A 289 12.22 17.49 31.93
CA GLU A 289 10.85 17.49 31.46
C GLU A 289 10.69 18.09 30.04
N LEU A 290 9.91 17.39 29.22
CA LEU A 290 9.45 17.84 27.90
C LEU A 290 8.00 18.29 28.00
N THR A 291 7.60 19.27 27.18
CA THR A 291 6.24 19.82 27.17
C THR A 291 5.56 19.63 25.82
N GLU A 292 4.22 19.62 25.87
CA GLU A 292 3.36 19.68 24.69
C GLU A 292 3.24 21.12 24.16
N PRO A 293 2.89 21.32 22.87
CA PRO A 293 2.59 20.28 21.87
C PRO A 293 3.85 19.65 21.27
N LEU A 294 3.77 18.35 21.00
CA LEU A 294 4.73 17.64 20.14
C LEU A 294 4.47 17.95 18.67
N GLN A 295 5.53 17.99 17.86
CA GLN A 295 5.40 18.08 16.40
C GLN A 295 6.03 16.84 15.75
N LEU A 296 5.40 16.36 14.68
CA LEU A 296 5.92 15.27 13.85
C LEU A 296 6.22 15.79 12.44
N ARG A 297 7.36 15.39 11.89
CA ARG A 297 7.68 15.61 10.47
C ARG A 297 8.12 14.32 9.82
N VAL A 298 7.67 14.08 8.60
CA VAL A 298 8.01 12.86 7.85
C VAL A 298 8.70 13.24 6.56
N PHE A 299 9.84 12.59 6.33
CA PHE A 299 10.59 12.69 5.09
C PHE A 299 10.37 11.40 4.31
N SER A 300 9.28 11.36 3.55
CA SER A 300 8.77 10.14 2.91
C SER A 300 9.77 9.46 1.98
N GLU A 301 10.66 10.22 1.33
CA GLU A 301 11.72 9.69 0.46
C GLU A 301 12.73 8.84 1.25
N SER A 302 13.25 9.37 2.36
CA SER A 302 14.25 8.69 3.19
C SER A 302 13.66 7.74 4.24
N GLY A 303 12.36 7.89 4.55
CA GLY A 303 11.70 7.19 5.66
C GLY A 303 12.12 7.72 7.03
N LYS A 304 12.61 8.96 7.13
CA LYS A 304 12.92 9.61 8.41
C LYS A 304 11.65 10.20 9.02
N ILE A 305 11.46 9.99 10.33
CA ILE A 305 10.47 10.70 11.15
C ILE A 305 11.24 11.57 12.13
N GLU A 306 10.87 12.84 12.24
CA GLU A 306 11.35 13.73 13.29
C GLU A 306 10.24 13.99 14.31
N VAL A 307 10.56 13.81 15.59
CA VAL A 307 9.74 14.23 16.72
C VAL A 307 10.39 15.46 17.34
N ILE A 308 9.67 16.57 17.37
CA ILE A 308 10.16 17.83 17.94
C ILE A 308 9.36 18.09 19.21
N ALA A 309 10.06 18.18 20.34
CA ALA A 309 9.51 18.47 21.65
C ALA A 309 10.10 19.77 22.21
N LEU A 310 9.30 20.50 22.97
CA LEU A 310 9.77 21.65 23.74
C LEU A 310 10.34 21.17 25.07
N LYS A 311 11.39 21.82 25.54
CA LYS A 311 11.96 21.59 26.87
C LYS A 311 11.26 22.49 27.87
N ALA A 312 10.89 21.94 29.02
CA ALA A 312 10.31 22.73 30.12
C ALA A 312 11.28 23.81 30.61
N THR A 313 12.58 23.50 30.61
CA THR A 313 13.67 24.42 30.99
C THR A 313 14.61 24.67 29.82
N SER A 314 14.88 25.94 29.52
CA SER A 314 15.79 26.34 28.43
C SER A 314 17.24 26.05 28.81
N LYS A 315 17.79 24.94 28.32
CA LYS A 315 19.15 24.47 28.62
C LYS A 315 19.61 23.43 27.61
N VAL A 316 20.92 23.38 27.36
CA VAL A 316 21.54 22.31 26.57
C VAL A 316 21.79 21.10 27.46
N TRP A 317 21.20 19.96 27.12
CA TRP A 317 21.32 18.69 27.84
C TRP A 317 22.62 17.99 27.49
N LYS A 318 23.21 17.24 28.42
CA LYS A 318 24.42 16.46 28.14
C LYS A 318 24.08 15.13 27.48
N ASN A 319 22.92 14.57 27.83
CA ASN A 319 22.38 13.34 27.28
C ASN A 319 20.90 13.55 26.93
N VAL A 320 20.36 12.72 26.03
CA VAL A 320 18.92 12.79 25.73
C VAL A 320 18.06 12.18 26.84
N GLY A 321 18.64 11.26 27.61
CA GLY A 321 17.95 10.44 28.60
C GLY A 321 18.07 8.94 28.30
N GLU A 322 17.31 8.10 29.01
CA GLU A 322 17.30 6.65 28.81
C GLU A 322 16.32 6.25 27.69
N THR A 323 16.80 5.52 26.69
CA THR A 323 15.99 5.08 25.55
C THR A 323 15.84 3.57 25.54
N THR A 324 14.60 3.08 25.45
CA THR A 324 14.28 1.66 25.30
C THR A 324 13.44 1.40 24.05
N TYR A 325 13.67 0.25 23.42
CA TYR A 325 13.00 -0.16 22.20
C TYR A 325 12.06 -1.33 22.51
N GLY A 326 10.77 -1.12 22.29
CA GLY A 326 9.77 -2.18 22.32
C GLY A 326 10.02 -3.22 21.23
N ALA A 327 9.62 -4.45 21.51
CA ALA A 327 9.57 -5.51 20.49
C ALA A 327 8.68 -5.07 19.32
N ALA A 328 9.02 -5.55 18.12
CA ALA A 328 8.13 -5.36 16.97
C ALA A 328 6.87 -6.20 17.19
N VAL A 329 5.71 -5.56 17.19
CA VAL A 329 4.41 -6.22 17.33
C VAL A 329 3.64 -6.11 16.02
N PRO A 330 2.97 -7.17 15.56
CA PRO A 330 2.06 -7.08 14.42
C PRO A 330 0.95 -6.06 14.70
N ILE A 331 0.57 -5.29 13.69
CA ILE A 331 -0.57 -4.38 13.78
C ILE A 331 -1.85 -5.24 13.72
N SER A 332 -2.45 -5.50 14.88
CA SER A 332 -3.64 -6.35 15.02
C SER A 332 -4.94 -5.63 14.67
N SER A 333 -5.01 -4.32 14.91
CA SER A 333 -6.15 -3.49 14.55
C SER A 333 -5.78 -1.99 14.53
N PRO A 334 -6.37 -1.19 13.62
CA PRO A 334 -6.26 0.26 13.65
C PRO A 334 -6.78 0.81 14.97
N ARG A 335 -6.08 1.81 15.53
CA ARG A 335 -6.48 2.42 16.80
C ARG A 335 -7.43 3.58 16.56
N SER A 336 -8.34 3.75 17.50
CA SER A 336 -9.25 4.89 17.55
C SER A 336 -8.67 5.98 18.43
N VAL A 337 -8.83 7.23 18.03
CA VAL A 337 -8.39 8.42 18.76
C VAL A 337 -9.47 9.48 18.66
N GLU A 338 -9.77 10.12 19.79
CA GLU A 338 -10.61 11.31 19.80
C GLU A 338 -9.80 12.51 19.33
N CYS A 339 -10.38 13.31 18.44
CA CYS A 339 -9.76 14.50 17.90
C CYS A 339 -10.64 15.71 18.17
N ARG A 340 -10.02 16.80 18.62
CA ARG A 340 -10.67 18.10 18.74
C ARG A 340 -10.57 18.86 17.43
N VAL A 341 -11.67 19.48 17.01
CA VAL A 341 -11.68 20.43 15.89
C VAL A 341 -11.01 21.72 16.33
N MET A 342 -9.87 22.04 15.72
CA MET A 342 -9.10 23.26 16.01
C MET A 342 -9.57 24.41 15.12
N HIS A 343 -9.68 24.15 13.82
CA HIS A 343 -10.05 25.14 12.81
C HIS A 343 -11.01 24.53 11.78
N VAL A 344 -11.85 25.40 11.23
CA VAL A 344 -12.83 25.08 10.20
C VAL A 344 -12.70 26.13 9.11
N GLU A 345 -12.42 25.70 7.88
CA GLU A 345 -12.32 26.56 6.70
C GLU A 345 -13.35 26.15 5.66
N ARG A 346 -13.94 27.12 4.96
CA ARG A 346 -14.76 26.81 3.78
C ARG A 346 -13.86 26.83 2.54
N VAL A 347 -13.78 25.70 1.84
CA VAL A 347 -12.95 25.54 0.62
C VAL A 347 -13.78 25.78 -0.65
N SER A 348 -15.07 25.45 -0.61
CA SER A 348 -16.01 25.73 -1.70
C SER A 348 -17.41 26.01 -1.16
N HIS A 349 -18.38 26.22 -2.06
CA HIS A 349 -19.78 26.39 -1.68
C HIS A 349 -20.35 25.18 -0.89
N ASP A 350 -19.79 23.98 -1.04
CA ASP A 350 -20.27 22.75 -0.39
C ASP A 350 -19.18 21.95 0.33
N THR A 351 -17.97 22.47 0.43
CA THR A 351 -16.82 21.73 0.98
C THR A 351 -16.13 22.50 2.09
N THR A 352 -15.89 21.81 3.20
CA THR A 352 -15.25 22.32 4.42
C THR A 352 -13.94 21.59 4.67
N LEU A 353 -12.91 22.32 5.12
CA LEU A 353 -11.67 21.76 5.63
C LEU A 353 -11.69 21.80 7.16
N LEU A 354 -11.46 20.65 7.79
CA LEU A 354 -11.39 20.50 9.24
C LEU A 354 -9.94 20.25 9.65
N ALA A 355 -9.39 21.07 10.54
CA ALA A 355 -8.12 20.80 11.20
C ALA A 355 -8.39 20.10 12.55
N LEU A 356 -7.94 18.85 12.68
CA LEU A 356 -8.26 17.96 13.79
C LEU A 356 -7.00 17.64 14.60
N CYS A 357 -6.97 18.01 15.88
CA CYS A 357 -5.86 17.69 16.78
C CYS A 357 -6.19 16.43 17.59
N PRO A 358 -5.44 15.31 17.44
CA PRO A 358 -5.68 14.12 18.23
C PRO A 358 -5.34 14.33 19.71
N ALA A 359 -6.25 13.90 20.60
CA ALA A 359 -6.14 14.09 22.04
C ALA A 359 -4.92 13.38 22.67
N THR A 360 -4.40 12.35 22.00
CA THR A 360 -3.24 11.59 22.46
C THR A 360 -1.91 12.12 21.92
N GLY A 361 -1.89 13.25 21.20
CA GLY A 361 -0.71 13.78 20.53
C GLY A 361 -0.70 13.56 19.01
N PRO A 362 0.30 14.12 18.29
CA PRO A 362 0.36 14.10 16.84
C PRO A 362 0.44 12.67 16.28
N VAL A 363 -0.17 12.49 15.10
CA VAL A 363 -0.19 11.22 14.37
C VAL A 363 0.25 11.42 12.92
N ILE A 364 0.80 10.36 12.33
CA ILE A 364 1.23 10.30 10.94
C ILE A 364 0.34 9.30 10.22
N VAL A 365 -0.39 9.81 9.21
CA VAL A 365 -1.08 8.99 8.22
C VAL A 365 -0.16 8.86 7.00
N PRO A 366 0.24 7.64 6.59
CA PRO A 366 1.13 7.46 5.44
C PRO A 366 0.52 8.03 4.15
N LEU A 367 1.36 8.41 3.18
CA LEU A 367 0.88 8.91 1.89
C LEU A 367 -0.03 7.90 1.20
N GLY A 368 -1.13 8.36 0.62
CA GLY A 368 -2.14 7.52 -0.02
C GLY A 368 -2.96 6.65 0.93
N HIS A 369 -2.86 6.85 2.25
CA HIS A 369 -3.70 6.19 3.24
C HIS A 369 -4.76 7.16 3.77
N HIS A 370 -5.83 6.61 4.32
CA HIS A 370 -6.98 7.36 4.84
C HIS A 370 -7.24 7.01 6.30
N VAL A 371 -8.01 7.85 6.97
CA VAL A 371 -8.61 7.59 8.28
C VAL A 371 -10.10 7.38 8.11
N ARG A 372 -10.73 6.74 9.09
CA ARG A 372 -12.19 6.63 9.15
C ARG A 372 -12.71 7.54 10.24
N VAL A 373 -13.71 8.35 9.91
CA VAL A 373 -14.44 9.17 10.88
C VAL A 373 -15.65 8.38 11.36
N HIS A 374 -15.81 8.28 12.67
CA HIS A 374 -16.92 7.61 13.34
C HIS A 374 -17.88 8.65 13.93
N HIS A 375 -19.16 8.51 13.66
CA HIS A 375 -20.21 9.30 14.29
C HIS A 375 -21.47 8.47 14.45
N LYS A 376 -22.20 8.69 15.53
CA LYS A 376 -23.50 8.05 15.75
C LYS A 376 -24.60 8.94 15.19
N VAL A 377 -25.40 8.40 14.28
CA VAL A 377 -26.58 9.06 13.71
C VAL A 377 -27.77 8.18 14.06
N ASP A 378 -28.75 8.70 14.80
CA ASP A 378 -29.92 7.94 15.29
C ASP A 378 -29.52 6.61 15.97
N ASP A 379 -28.55 6.66 16.89
CA ASP A 379 -27.93 5.52 17.58
C ASP A 379 -27.23 4.46 16.69
N LYS A 380 -27.16 4.67 15.39
CA LYS A 380 -26.41 3.81 14.45
C LYS A 380 -25.03 4.39 14.19
N GLU A 381 -24.02 3.53 14.24
CA GLU A 381 -22.66 3.93 13.90
C GLU A 381 -22.56 4.15 12.37
N CYS A 382 -22.21 5.38 12.00
CA CYS A 382 -21.89 5.75 10.64
C CYS A 382 -20.38 5.98 10.53
N VAL A 383 -19.74 5.28 9.60
CA VAL A 383 -18.30 5.34 9.37
C VAL A 383 -18.03 5.70 7.92
N ARG A 384 -17.15 6.68 7.67
CA ARG A 384 -16.67 7.04 6.32
C ARG A 384 -15.19 7.31 6.29
N SER A 385 -14.57 7.04 5.13
CA SER A 385 -13.16 7.22 4.87
C SER A 385 -12.86 8.65 4.41
N TYR A 386 -11.80 9.25 4.95
CA TYR A 386 -11.28 10.56 4.54
C TYR A 386 -9.75 10.50 4.45
N THR A 387 -9.20 11.01 3.35
CA THR A 387 -7.75 11.11 3.17
C THR A 387 -7.26 12.47 3.64
N PRO A 388 -6.33 12.55 4.61
CA PRO A 388 -5.76 13.82 5.02
C PRO A 388 -5.02 14.51 3.87
N VAL A 389 -5.21 15.83 3.72
CA VAL A 389 -4.63 16.60 2.60
C VAL A 389 -3.18 17.04 2.83
N GLY A 390 -2.68 16.91 4.06
CA GLY A 390 -1.35 17.37 4.47
C GLY A 390 -1.28 18.88 4.66
N ASP A 391 -0.08 19.40 4.90
CA ASP A 391 0.13 20.83 5.17
C ASP A 391 0.09 21.69 3.90
N SER A 392 -0.06 23.01 4.09
CA SER A 392 -0.07 24.05 3.05
C SER A 392 -1.14 23.84 1.96
N TRP A 393 -2.34 23.45 2.39
CA TRP A 393 -3.58 23.46 1.61
C TRP A 393 -4.69 24.23 2.35
N ASP A 394 -4.29 25.09 3.29
CA ASP A 394 -5.12 25.86 4.20
C ASP A 394 -4.48 27.23 4.45
N HIS A 395 -5.27 28.17 4.97
CA HIS A 395 -4.84 29.55 5.23
C HIS A 395 -4.39 29.81 6.67
N PHE A 396 -4.59 28.87 7.59
CA PHE A 396 -4.38 29.10 9.03
C PHE A 396 -2.94 28.85 9.51
N GLY A 397 -2.02 28.47 8.62
CA GLY A 397 -0.59 28.39 8.94
C GLY A 397 -0.18 27.12 9.68
N SER A 398 1.06 27.10 10.16
CA SER A 398 1.84 25.91 10.51
C SER A 398 1.44 25.20 11.81
N ASP A 399 0.16 24.86 12.02
CA ASP A 399 -0.20 23.92 13.07
C ASP A 399 0.15 22.50 12.63
N LEU A 400 1.47 22.20 12.64
CA LEU A 400 2.13 21.00 12.08
C LEU A 400 1.68 19.68 12.72
N SER A 401 0.75 19.72 13.67
CA SER A 401 0.29 18.56 14.43
C SER A 401 -1.14 18.11 14.09
N ALA A 402 -1.91 18.94 13.37
CA ALA A 402 -3.31 18.66 13.06
C ALA A 402 -3.48 17.81 11.78
N LEU A 403 -4.40 16.84 11.83
CA LEU A 403 -4.89 16.15 10.64
C LEU A 403 -5.92 17.02 9.93
N LYS A 404 -5.69 17.30 8.65
CA LYS A 404 -6.57 18.15 7.84
C LYS A 404 -7.46 17.31 6.93
N LEU A 405 -8.77 17.30 7.18
CA LEU A 405 -9.75 16.51 6.42
C LEU A 405 -10.65 17.43 5.59
N THR A 406 -10.73 17.18 4.29
CA THR A 406 -11.65 17.87 3.39
C THR A 406 -12.96 17.10 3.29
N VAL A 407 -14.05 17.75 3.66
CA VAL A 407 -15.39 17.16 3.75
C VAL A 407 -16.32 17.90 2.81
N LYS A 408 -16.74 17.22 1.73
CA LYS A 408 -17.82 17.70 0.87
C LYS A 408 -19.17 17.32 1.48
N ARG A 409 -20.05 18.30 1.64
CA ARG A 409 -21.42 18.14 2.11
C ARG A 409 -22.28 17.51 1.01
N TYR A 410 -22.89 16.38 1.35
CA TYR A 410 -24.01 15.82 0.59
C TYR A 410 -25.23 15.91 1.48
N ASP A 411 -26.26 16.67 1.10
CA ASP A 411 -27.43 16.93 1.95
C ASP A 411 -28.18 15.65 2.31
N ALA A 412 -28.24 14.68 1.40
CA ALA A 412 -28.81 13.35 1.66
C ALA A 412 -27.81 12.37 2.32
N GLY A 413 -26.61 12.82 2.67
CA GLY A 413 -25.56 12.00 3.25
C GLY A 413 -25.76 11.82 4.77
N ALA A 414 -25.52 10.62 5.28
CA ALA A 414 -25.67 10.35 6.72
C ALA A 414 -24.61 11.04 7.59
N LEU A 415 -23.38 11.23 7.10
CA LEU A 415 -22.27 11.75 7.90
C LEU A 415 -21.80 13.15 7.48
N SER A 416 -21.78 13.42 6.17
CA SER A 416 -21.21 14.66 5.64
C SER A 416 -21.89 15.95 6.12
N PRO A 417 -23.22 16.02 6.34
CA PRO A 417 -23.84 17.23 6.90
C PRO A 417 -23.34 17.52 8.31
N HIS A 418 -23.31 16.49 9.18
CA HIS A 418 -22.81 16.62 10.55
C HIS A 418 -21.37 17.14 10.58
N LEU A 419 -20.50 16.56 9.76
CA LEU A 419 -19.09 16.99 9.71
C LEU A 419 -18.91 18.39 9.14
N ALA A 420 -19.75 18.80 8.17
CA ALA A 420 -19.69 20.14 7.58
C ALA A 420 -20.20 21.24 8.53
N GLU A 421 -20.94 20.87 9.58
CA GLU A 421 -21.51 21.78 10.58
C GLU A 421 -20.68 21.87 11.87
N LEU A 422 -19.62 21.08 11.98
CA LEU A 422 -18.70 21.12 13.12
C LEU A 422 -18.06 22.50 13.28
N LYS A 423 -17.80 22.86 14.52
CA LYS A 423 -17.17 24.12 14.93
C LYS A 423 -15.90 23.85 15.72
N ALA A 424 -15.03 24.86 15.80
CA ALA A 424 -13.87 24.79 16.68
C ALA A 424 -14.31 24.47 18.12
N GLY A 425 -13.63 23.52 18.74
CA GLY A 425 -13.96 22.99 20.07
C GLY A 425 -14.70 21.65 20.06
N ASP A 426 -15.42 21.31 18.98
CA ASP A 426 -16.13 20.03 18.85
C ASP A 426 -15.16 18.84 18.76
N THR A 427 -15.68 17.63 18.91
CA THR A 427 -14.90 16.39 18.91
C THR A 427 -15.40 15.39 17.87
N VAL A 428 -14.46 14.67 17.25
CA VAL A 428 -14.73 13.54 16.35
C VAL A 428 -13.83 12.36 16.69
N THR A 429 -14.32 11.15 16.50
CA THR A 429 -13.50 9.95 16.67
C THR A 429 -12.95 9.50 15.32
N LEU A 430 -11.63 9.37 15.22
CA LEU A 430 -10.94 8.83 14.06
C LEU A 430 -10.39 7.44 14.35
N SER A 431 -10.40 6.55 13.35
CA SER A 431 -9.59 5.33 13.38
C SER A 431 -8.69 5.23 12.16
N GLY A 432 -7.57 4.51 12.27
CA GLY A 432 -6.66 4.30 11.15
C GLY A 432 -5.19 4.17 11.57
N PRO A 433 -4.26 4.35 10.62
CA PRO A 433 -4.50 4.57 9.18
C PRO A 433 -4.95 3.29 8.43
N TYR A 434 -5.64 3.46 7.31
CA TYR A 434 -6.08 2.40 6.39
C TYR A 434 -5.58 2.67 4.97
N GLY A 435 -5.26 1.63 4.22
CA GLY A 435 -4.83 1.76 2.83
C GLY A 435 -3.81 0.69 2.44
N ASN A 436 -3.58 0.56 1.14
CA ASN A 436 -2.62 -0.39 0.56
C ASN A 436 -1.67 0.29 -0.44
N PHE A 437 -1.61 1.62 -0.45
CA PHE A 437 -0.71 2.37 -1.33
C PHE A 437 0.75 2.14 -0.94
N GLN A 438 1.53 1.65 -1.89
CA GLN A 438 2.93 1.32 -1.67
C GLN A 438 3.82 2.39 -2.29
N LEU A 439 4.30 3.34 -1.47
CA LEU A 439 5.15 4.46 -1.94
C LEU A 439 6.40 3.98 -2.70
N ARG A 440 6.94 2.80 -2.36
CA ARG A 440 8.05 2.14 -3.08
C ARG A 440 7.79 1.93 -4.57
N LYS A 441 6.53 1.86 -5.03
CA LYS A 441 6.20 1.81 -6.47
C LYS A 441 6.68 3.06 -7.21
N LEU A 442 6.80 4.19 -6.51
CA LEU A 442 7.30 5.45 -7.07
C LEU A 442 8.83 5.56 -7.10
N LYS A 443 9.56 4.52 -6.67
CA LYS A 443 11.03 4.57 -6.52
C LYS A 443 11.78 4.98 -7.77
N GLN A 444 11.37 4.51 -8.94
CA GLN A 444 12.02 4.83 -10.22
C GLN A 444 11.19 5.79 -11.07
N VAL A 445 9.94 6.05 -10.68
CA VAL A 445 9.00 6.87 -11.45
C VAL A 445 9.58 8.26 -11.63
N LYS A 446 9.43 8.87 -12.80
CA LYS A 446 9.81 10.25 -13.10
C LYS A 446 8.67 11.08 -13.63
N THR A 447 7.64 10.45 -14.20
CA THR A 447 6.39 11.09 -14.59
C THR A 447 5.22 10.48 -13.82
N VAL A 448 4.36 11.29 -13.23
CA VAL A 448 3.12 10.80 -12.59
C VAL A 448 1.90 11.43 -13.21
N TYR A 449 0.86 10.62 -13.38
CA TYR A 449 -0.48 11.05 -13.80
C TYR A 449 -1.43 10.92 -12.62
N LEU A 450 -1.90 12.05 -12.09
CA LEU A 450 -2.86 12.14 -11.01
C LEU A 450 -4.22 12.47 -11.65
N ILE A 451 -5.16 11.53 -11.59
CA ILE A 451 -6.48 11.65 -12.21
C ILE A 451 -7.52 11.67 -11.11
N ALA A 452 -8.11 12.84 -10.87
CA ALA A 452 -8.98 13.10 -9.74
C ALA A 452 -10.35 13.60 -10.18
N ALA A 453 -11.40 13.25 -9.46
CA ALA A 453 -12.72 13.88 -9.58
C ALA A 453 -13.25 14.32 -8.22
N GLY A 454 -13.66 15.59 -8.09
CA GLY A 454 -14.16 16.18 -6.84
C GLY A 454 -13.21 15.94 -5.65
N THR A 455 -13.74 15.40 -4.55
CA THR A 455 -12.93 15.08 -3.35
C THR A 455 -11.89 13.98 -3.57
N GLY A 456 -11.90 13.29 -4.72
CA GLY A 456 -10.82 12.38 -5.13
C GLY A 456 -9.47 13.06 -5.31
N ILE A 457 -9.41 14.40 -5.27
CA ILE A 457 -8.15 15.15 -5.22
C ILE A 457 -7.36 14.90 -3.92
N THR A 458 -8.03 14.60 -2.81
CA THR A 458 -7.41 14.52 -1.48
C THR A 458 -6.20 13.58 -1.37
N PRO A 459 -6.22 12.31 -1.86
CA PRO A 459 -5.01 11.47 -1.90
C PRO A 459 -3.92 11.97 -2.85
N MET A 460 -4.28 12.80 -3.85
CA MET A 460 -3.34 13.29 -4.85
C MET A 460 -2.47 14.42 -4.30
N LEU A 461 -2.99 15.24 -3.40
CA LEU A 461 -2.30 16.43 -2.87
C LEU A 461 -0.97 16.10 -2.19
N GLY A 462 -0.97 15.10 -1.30
CA GLY A 462 0.26 14.63 -0.65
C GLY A 462 1.24 13.98 -1.62
N LEU A 463 0.73 13.24 -2.62
CA LEU A 463 1.56 12.62 -3.65
C LEU A 463 2.17 13.64 -4.60
N LEU A 464 1.41 14.66 -5.01
CA LEU A 464 1.88 15.79 -5.82
C LEU A 464 3.06 16.46 -5.15
N LYS A 465 2.90 16.87 -3.87
CA LYS A 465 3.98 17.51 -3.10
C LYS A 465 5.19 16.58 -2.98
N PHE A 466 4.98 15.31 -2.62
CA PHE A 466 6.05 14.31 -2.55
C PHE A 466 6.85 14.22 -3.87
N MET A 467 6.14 14.19 -5.00
CA MET A 467 6.76 14.06 -6.31
C MET A 467 7.53 15.31 -6.73
N LEU A 468 7.06 16.51 -6.37
CA LEU A 468 7.78 17.75 -6.67
C LEU A 468 9.04 17.92 -5.81
N ILE A 469 8.99 17.58 -4.52
CA ILE A 469 10.12 17.80 -3.59
C ILE A 469 11.20 16.71 -3.66
N ARG A 470 10.85 15.48 -4.05
CA ARG A 470 11.81 14.36 -4.07
C ARG A 470 12.98 14.63 -5.02
N SER A 471 14.12 14.04 -4.69
CA SER A 471 15.39 14.31 -5.37
C SER A 471 15.97 13.12 -6.11
N ASN A 472 15.56 11.89 -5.79
CA ASN A 472 16.19 10.67 -6.30
C ASN A 472 15.18 9.54 -6.66
N PRO A 473 14.85 9.37 -7.96
CA PRO A 473 15.17 10.29 -9.05
C PRO A 473 14.35 11.56 -8.92
N ARG A 474 14.92 12.69 -9.36
CA ARG A 474 14.17 13.94 -9.50
C ARG A 474 12.98 13.70 -10.43
N CYS A 475 11.81 14.15 -10.03
CA CYS A 475 10.63 14.11 -10.89
C CYS A 475 10.82 15.01 -12.09
N GLU A 476 10.46 14.48 -13.26
CA GLU A 476 10.48 15.19 -14.53
C GLU A 476 9.14 15.90 -14.76
N ARG A 477 8.01 15.20 -14.55
CA ARG A 477 6.65 15.75 -14.78
C ARG A 477 5.61 15.22 -13.78
N VAL A 478 4.68 16.08 -13.41
CA VAL A 478 3.46 15.76 -12.66
C VAL A 478 2.28 16.27 -13.49
N HIS A 479 1.43 15.38 -13.96
CA HIS A 479 0.20 15.76 -14.64
C HIS A 479 -0.98 15.57 -13.70
N LEU A 480 -1.71 16.63 -13.38
CA LEU A 480 -2.96 16.56 -12.64
C LEU A 480 -4.12 16.80 -13.60
N LEU A 481 -4.92 15.77 -13.88
CA LEU A 481 -6.17 15.89 -14.61
C LEU A 481 -7.32 15.90 -13.59
N PHE A 482 -7.89 17.09 -13.36
CA PHE A 482 -8.83 17.31 -12.28
C PHE A 482 -10.23 17.63 -12.80
N PHE A 483 -11.14 16.68 -12.62
CA PHE A 483 -12.51 16.72 -13.11
C PHE A 483 -13.48 17.26 -12.06
N ASN A 484 -14.24 18.29 -12.39
CA ASN A 484 -15.25 18.90 -11.52
C ASN A 484 -16.53 19.23 -12.31
N LYS A 485 -17.61 19.69 -11.65
CA LYS A 485 -18.82 20.10 -12.37
C LYS A 485 -18.67 21.53 -12.88
N THR A 486 -18.49 22.47 -11.97
CA THR A 486 -18.29 23.89 -12.29
C THR A 486 -16.92 24.38 -11.79
N GLU A 487 -16.59 25.63 -12.10
CA GLU A 487 -15.41 26.34 -11.59
C GLU A 487 -15.40 26.38 -10.05
N ASP A 488 -16.56 26.58 -9.43
CA ASP A 488 -16.74 26.66 -7.97
C ASP A 488 -16.52 25.32 -7.25
N ASP A 489 -16.47 24.21 -7.99
CA ASP A 489 -16.17 22.88 -7.47
C ASP A 489 -14.65 22.57 -7.46
N ILE A 490 -13.81 23.43 -8.06
CA ILE A 490 -12.36 23.20 -8.14
C ILE A 490 -11.73 23.47 -6.78
N LEU A 491 -11.62 22.42 -5.96
CA LEU A 491 -10.99 22.49 -4.64
C LEU A 491 -9.51 22.88 -4.76
N PHE A 492 -9.07 23.81 -3.90
CA PHE A 492 -7.68 24.29 -3.83
C PHE A 492 -7.13 24.88 -5.13
N LYS A 493 -8.00 25.46 -5.97
CA LYS A 493 -7.62 26.01 -7.27
C LYS A 493 -6.44 26.98 -7.18
N GLU A 494 -6.52 27.97 -6.30
CA GLU A 494 -5.49 29.00 -6.16
C GLU A 494 -4.13 28.40 -5.76
N ASN A 495 -4.11 27.45 -4.83
CA ASN A 495 -2.88 26.75 -4.44
C ASN A 495 -2.29 25.92 -5.60
N LEU A 496 -3.14 25.23 -6.37
CA LEU A 496 -2.69 24.42 -7.50
C LEU A 496 -2.13 25.29 -8.64
N ASP A 497 -2.80 26.41 -8.94
CA ASP A 497 -2.36 27.37 -9.94
C ASP A 497 -1.02 27.99 -9.54
N GLU A 498 -0.89 28.45 -8.29
CA GLU A 498 0.36 29.01 -7.76
C GLU A 498 1.53 28.01 -7.87
N ILE A 499 1.32 26.75 -7.51
CA ILE A 499 2.36 25.71 -7.64
C ILE A 499 2.70 25.49 -9.13
N SER A 500 1.70 25.46 -10.02
CA SER A 500 1.92 25.29 -11.46
C SER A 500 2.68 26.48 -12.08
N GLU A 501 2.49 27.70 -11.58
CA GLU A 501 3.24 28.88 -11.99
C GLU A 501 4.70 28.85 -11.50
N GLN A 502 4.93 28.32 -10.29
CA GLN A 502 6.26 28.27 -9.66
C GLN A 502 7.11 27.06 -10.10
N ASP A 503 6.49 25.94 -10.49
CA ASP A 503 7.18 24.71 -10.88
C ASP A 503 6.63 24.17 -12.22
N GLU A 504 7.37 24.43 -13.30
CA GLU A 504 7.04 24.00 -14.67
C GLU A 504 6.84 22.48 -14.82
N ARG A 505 7.26 21.68 -13.83
CA ARG A 505 7.02 20.23 -13.84
C ARG A 505 5.57 19.88 -13.55
N LEU A 506 4.80 20.74 -12.86
CA LEU A 506 3.39 20.54 -12.59
C LEU A 506 2.53 21.10 -13.73
N ASN A 507 1.87 20.20 -14.45
CA ASN A 507 0.85 20.54 -15.42
C ASN A 507 -0.53 20.17 -14.87
N THR A 508 -1.28 21.18 -14.43
CA THR A 508 -2.65 21.04 -13.95
C THR A 508 -3.63 21.33 -15.08
N ILE A 509 -4.51 20.37 -15.35
CA ILE A 509 -5.56 20.46 -16.37
C ILE A 509 -6.89 20.28 -15.66
N HIS A 510 -7.65 21.37 -15.56
CA HIS A 510 -9.00 21.36 -15.07
C HIS A 510 -9.96 20.95 -16.19
N ILE A 511 -10.89 20.04 -15.88
CA ILE A 511 -11.92 19.57 -16.80
C ILE A 511 -13.29 19.73 -16.14
N LEU A 512 -14.17 20.52 -16.76
CA LEU A 512 -15.49 20.82 -16.21
C LEU A 512 -16.58 20.13 -17.00
N SER A 513 -17.53 19.50 -16.32
CA SER A 513 -18.68 18.85 -16.97
C SER A 513 -19.88 19.78 -17.19
N ASN A 514 -19.87 20.96 -16.55
CA ASN A 514 -20.86 22.03 -16.71
C ASN A 514 -20.20 23.41 -16.48
N PRO A 515 -19.27 23.83 -17.35
CA PRO A 515 -18.55 25.09 -17.19
C PRO A 515 -19.44 26.32 -17.41
N SER A 516 -18.99 27.48 -16.92
CA SER A 516 -19.55 28.77 -17.34
C SER A 516 -19.20 29.08 -18.82
N PRO A 517 -19.93 30.00 -19.48
CA PRO A 517 -19.58 30.45 -20.84
C PRO A 517 -18.20 31.10 -20.96
N SER A 518 -17.61 31.56 -19.86
CA SER A 518 -16.27 32.13 -19.81
C SER A 518 -15.14 31.09 -19.71
N TRP A 519 -15.48 29.80 -19.53
CA TRP A 519 -14.49 28.74 -19.42
C TRP A 519 -13.78 28.49 -20.74
N THR A 520 -12.44 28.57 -20.71
CA THR A 520 -11.58 28.31 -21.87
C THR A 520 -10.83 26.98 -21.76
N GLY A 521 -10.96 26.29 -20.62
CA GLY A 521 -10.30 25.02 -20.35
C GLY A 521 -10.99 23.83 -21.00
N SER A 522 -10.59 22.62 -20.60
CA SER A 522 -11.21 21.40 -21.13
C SER A 522 -12.62 21.20 -20.57
N GLU A 523 -13.52 20.68 -21.39
CA GLU A 523 -14.90 20.38 -21.02
C GLU A 523 -15.20 18.88 -21.20
N GLY A 524 -16.07 18.36 -20.34
CA GLY A 524 -16.71 17.07 -20.47
C GLY A 524 -16.52 16.16 -19.27
N ARG A 525 -16.93 14.90 -19.44
CA ARG A 525 -16.64 13.80 -18.51
C ARG A 525 -15.43 13.02 -18.99
N ILE A 526 -14.85 12.19 -18.12
CA ILE A 526 -13.69 11.37 -18.46
C ILE A 526 -13.96 10.50 -19.70
N LYS A 527 -13.10 10.64 -20.71
CA LYS A 527 -13.13 9.88 -21.96
C LYS A 527 -11.72 9.74 -22.53
N SER A 528 -11.55 8.82 -23.46
CA SER A 528 -10.26 8.55 -24.11
C SER A 528 -9.66 9.79 -24.76
N GLU A 529 -10.48 10.64 -25.38
CA GLU A 529 -10.02 11.82 -26.13
C GLU A 529 -9.40 12.88 -25.22
N ILE A 530 -9.86 12.96 -23.96
CA ILE A 530 -9.30 13.87 -22.97
C ILE A 530 -7.97 13.32 -22.46
N LEU A 531 -7.93 12.04 -22.07
CA LEU A 531 -6.72 11.43 -21.54
C LEU A 531 -5.61 11.36 -22.60
N SER A 532 -5.94 11.07 -23.86
CA SER A 532 -4.97 10.91 -24.94
C SER A 532 -4.23 12.21 -25.31
N LYS A 533 -4.76 13.38 -24.92
CA LYS A 533 -4.06 14.68 -25.08
C LYS A 533 -2.81 14.78 -24.20
N VAL A 534 -2.77 14.01 -23.11
CA VAL A 534 -1.71 14.07 -22.10
C VAL A 534 -0.93 12.75 -22.04
N ILE A 535 -1.68 11.65 -22.12
CA ILE A 535 -1.21 10.27 -21.96
C ILE A 535 -1.22 9.59 -23.33
N THR A 536 -0.07 9.59 -23.99
CA THR A 536 0.13 8.91 -25.28
C THR A 536 0.81 7.56 -25.09
N LYS A 537 0.63 6.62 -26.04
CA LYS A 537 1.32 5.32 -26.02
C LYS A 537 2.85 5.45 -25.88
N ASP A 538 3.44 6.45 -26.52
CA ASP A 538 4.86 6.76 -26.37
C ASP A 538 5.19 7.25 -24.95
N SER A 539 4.34 8.10 -24.35
CA SER A 539 4.54 8.60 -22.98
C SER A 539 4.46 7.53 -21.90
N VAL A 540 3.82 6.40 -22.21
CA VAL A 540 3.62 5.26 -21.29
C VAL A 540 4.31 3.98 -21.77
N SER A 541 5.31 4.12 -22.65
CA SER A 541 6.11 2.97 -23.10
C SER A 541 6.84 2.31 -21.91
N THR A 542 7.17 1.03 -22.06
CA THR A 542 7.83 0.24 -21.00
C THR A 542 9.20 0.77 -20.59
N GLU A 543 9.83 1.58 -21.44
CA GLU A 543 11.10 2.24 -21.18
C GLU A 543 10.94 3.48 -20.30
N LYS A 544 9.74 4.07 -20.26
CA LYS A 544 9.44 5.27 -19.47
C LYS A 544 8.98 4.92 -18.07
N GLN A 545 9.57 5.61 -17.11
CA GLN A 545 9.29 5.44 -15.70
C GLN A 545 8.08 6.30 -15.30
N HIS A 546 6.89 5.75 -15.46
CA HIS A 546 5.63 6.45 -15.19
C HIS A 546 4.76 5.71 -14.17
N PHE A 547 3.80 6.42 -13.58
CA PHE A 547 2.81 5.85 -12.67
C PHE A 547 1.52 6.66 -12.72
N ALA A 548 0.37 5.99 -12.64
CA ALA A 548 -0.94 6.64 -12.64
C ALA A 548 -1.66 6.39 -11.31
N CYS A 549 -2.18 7.46 -10.72
CA CYS A 549 -3.03 7.43 -9.53
C CYS A 549 -4.42 7.93 -9.89
N VAL A 550 -5.46 7.21 -9.51
CA VAL A 550 -6.86 7.53 -9.84
C VAL A 550 -7.70 7.58 -8.57
N CYS A 551 -8.53 8.60 -8.41
CA CYS A 551 -9.55 8.63 -7.36
C CYS A 551 -10.73 9.52 -7.73
N GLY A 552 -11.93 9.13 -7.33
CA GLY A 552 -13.17 9.84 -7.59
C GLY A 552 -14.37 8.93 -7.36
N PRO A 553 -15.57 9.31 -7.83
CA PRO A 553 -16.73 8.43 -7.81
C PRO A 553 -16.43 7.06 -8.44
N THR A 554 -17.07 5.99 -7.97
CA THR A 554 -16.78 4.60 -8.39
C THR A 554 -16.73 4.43 -9.91
N GLU A 555 -17.77 4.91 -10.61
CA GLU A 555 -17.84 4.83 -12.07
C GLU A 555 -16.73 5.63 -12.78
N PHE A 556 -16.36 6.79 -12.23
CA PHE A 556 -15.24 7.58 -12.75
C PHE A 556 -13.94 6.81 -12.60
N THR A 557 -13.70 6.23 -11.43
CA THR A 557 -12.47 5.48 -11.12
C THR A 557 -12.32 4.26 -12.02
N HIS A 558 -13.38 3.45 -12.19
CA HIS A 558 -13.35 2.30 -13.08
C HIS A 558 -13.10 2.70 -14.53
N THR A 559 -13.85 3.70 -15.03
CA THR A 559 -13.68 4.21 -16.40
C THR A 559 -12.26 4.73 -16.63
N ALA A 560 -11.69 5.48 -15.68
CA ALA A 560 -10.32 5.99 -15.77
C ALA A 560 -9.29 4.86 -15.89
N VAL A 561 -9.42 3.81 -15.07
CA VAL A 561 -8.51 2.66 -15.08
C VAL A 561 -8.57 1.92 -16.43
N ASP A 562 -9.77 1.69 -16.95
CA ASP A 562 -9.96 1.01 -18.24
C ASP A 562 -9.39 1.82 -19.42
N LEU A 563 -9.57 3.13 -19.39
CA LEU A 563 -9.00 4.03 -20.39
C LEU A 563 -7.47 4.07 -20.29
N LEU A 564 -6.88 4.12 -19.09
CA LEU A 564 -5.43 4.06 -18.90
C LEU A 564 -4.84 2.76 -19.46
N LYS A 565 -5.48 1.62 -19.19
CA LYS A 565 -5.09 0.32 -19.75
C LYS A 565 -5.17 0.33 -21.28
N THR A 566 -6.24 0.89 -21.85
CA THR A 566 -6.40 1.03 -23.31
C THR A 566 -5.32 1.91 -23.94
N LEU A 567 -4.86 2.94 -23.21
CA LEU A 567 -3.77 3.82 -23.63
C LEU A 567 -2.38 3.20 -23.44
N GLY A 568 -2.28 2.01 -22.86
CA GLY A 568 -1.05 1.22 -22.73
C GLY A 568 -0.38 1.30 -21.36
N VAL A 569 -1.00 1.92 -20.36
CA VAL A 569 -0.47 1.91 -18.98
C VAL A 569 -0.64 0.50 -18.41
N ARG A 570 0.45 -0.08 -17.91
CA ARG A 570 0.41 -1.42 -17.30
C ARG A 570 -0.34 -1.37 -15.98
N GLU A 571 -1.04 -2.45 -15.67
CA GLU A 571 -1.82 -2.57 -14.43
C GLU A 571 -0.97 -2.35 -13.16
N ASP A 572 0.28 -2.82 -13.15
CA ASP A 572 1.20 -2.63 -12.01
C ASP A 572 1.59 -1.16 -11.78
N ASP A 573 1.50 -0.33 -12.83
CA ASP A 573 1.82 1.10 -12.85
C ASP A 573 0.58 1.98 -12.60
N ILE A 574 -0.56 1.37 -12.26
CA ILE A 574 -1.80 2.05 -11.87
C ILE A 574 -2.09 1.79 -10.39
N HIS A 575 -2.54 2.84 -9.69
CA HIS A 575 -3.18 2.71 -8.39
C HIS A 575 -4.51 3.45 -8.37
N ALA A 576 -5.59 2.72 -8.13
CA ALA A 576 -6.92 3.28 -7.89
C ALA A 576 -7.17 3.35 -6.38
N PHE A 577 -7.39 4.56 -5.86
CA PHE A 577 -7.84 4.76 -4.49
C PHE A 577 -9.34 4.54 -4.44
N ILE A 578 -9.74 3.40 -3.88
CA ILE A 578 -11.14 2.99 -3.68
C ILE A 578 -11.38 2.99 -2.18
N GLY A 579 -12.42 3.67 -1.71
CA GLY A 579 -12.67 3.90 -0.28
C GLY A 579 -14.12 4.12 0.07
#